data_AF-A0A537E5C4-F1
#
_entry.id   AF-A0A537E5C4-F1
#
_cell.length_a   1.000
_cell.length_b   1.000
_cell.length_c   1.000
_cell.angle_alpha   90.00
_cell.angle_beta   90.00
_cell.angle_gamma   90.00
#
_symmetry.space_group_name_H-M   'P 1'
#
loop_
_entity.id
_entity.type
_entity.pdbx_description
1 polymer ?
#
loop_
_entity_poly.entity_id
_entity_poly.type
_entity_poly.pdbx_seq_one_letter_code
_entity_poly.pdbx_strand_id
1 'polypeptide(L)'
;MVKRYDEITPDGPAHFPVVFKKTMKMWLNEPNIEKEELSRITALTLVMTADRDGVSAEHTLELFRTIKNSQLCVIPGATHFLLSEKPKATTGAILEFLLKDQKG
;
A
#
# COMPACT_ATOMS: atom_id res chain seq x y z
N MET A 1 -2.88 10.68 18.09
CA MET A 1 -1.78 10.89 17.13
C MET A 1 -0.85 12.01 17.57
N VAL A 2 -1.32 13.27 17.63
CA VAL A 2 -0.50 14.44 18.05
C VAL A 2 0.19 14.23 19.40
N LYS A 3 -0.56 13.91 20.46
CA LYS A 3 0.01 13.66 21.80
C LYS A 3 1.17 12.64 21.79
N ARG A 4 1.00 11.53 21.07
CA ARG A 4 2.03 10.49 20.97
C ARG A 4 3.24 10.95 20.15
N TYR A 5 3.03 11.79 19.15
CA TYR A 5 4.11 12.40 18.37
C TYR A 5 4.93 13.36 19.25
N ASP A 6 4.25 14.20 20.03
CA ASP A 6 4.86 15.18 20.94
C ASP A 6 5.73 14.52 22.02
N GLU A 7 5.29 13.37 22.54
CA GLU A 7 6.01 12.60 23.58
C GLU A 7 7.36 12.04 23.11
N ILE A 8 7.56 11.86 21.80
CA ILE A 8 8.72 11.12 21.24
C ILE A 8 9.55 11.93 20.25
N THR A 9 9.06 13.07 19.79
CA THR A 9 9.72 13.86 18.74
C THR A 9 10.90 14.68 19.30
N PRO A 10 12.07 14.66 18.65
CA PRO A 10 13.18 15.54 19.03
C PRO A 10 12.94 17.01 18.62
N ASP A 11 11.97 17.27 17.74
CA ASP A 11 11.70 18.60 17.17
C ASP A 11 10.69 19.44 18.00
N GLY A 12 10.23 18.88 19.13
CA GLY A 12 9.28 19.52 20.04
C GLY A 12 7.80 19.43 19.62
N PRO A 13 6.87 19.74 20.56
CA PRO A 13 5.43 19.51 20.41
C PRO A 13 4.75 20.39 19.34
N ALA A 14 5.39 21.48 18.91
CA ALA A 14 4.86 22.35 17.87
C ALA A 14 5.13 21.84 16.44
N HIS A 15 5.86 20.72 16.29
CA HIS A 15 6.35 20.29 14.98
C HIS A 15 5.33 19.45 14.17
N PHE A 16 4.34 18.83 14.81
CA PHE A 16 3.37 17.96 14.12
C PHE A 16 2.68 18.61 12.90
N PRO A 17 2.22 19.88 12.94
CA PRO A 17 1.62 20.53 11.77
C PRO A 17 2.55 20.59 10.54
N VAL A 18 3.86 20.70 10.73
CA VAL A 18 4.85 20.71 9.64
C VAL A 18 4.91 19.33 8.99
N VAL A 19 4.98 18.26 9.81
CA VAL A 19 4.96 16.88 9.32
C VAL A 19 3.66 16.60 8.59
N PHE A 20 2.52 16.92 9.19
CA PHE A 20 1.21 16.70 8.59
C PHE A 20 1.09 17.38 7.21
N LYS A 21 1.51 18.65 7.10
CA LYS A 21 1.50 19.38 5.83
C LYS A 21 2.37 18.71 4.76
N LYS A 22 3.57 18.25 5.13
CA LYS A 22 4.47 17.54 4.21
C LYS A 22 3.88 16.20 3.78
N THR A 23 3.33 15.43 4.72
CA THR A 23 2.68 14.13 4.46
C THR A 23 1.50 14.29 3.51
N MET A 24 0.62 15.26 3.75
CA MET A 24 -0.52 15.51 2.87
C MET A 24 -0.08 15.94 1.47
N LYS A 25 0.94 16.79 1.36
CA LYS A 25 1.50 17.18 0.05
C LYS A 25 2.02 15.95 -0.69
N MET A 26 2.77 15.09 -0.01
CA MET A 26 3.30 13.86 -0.61
C MET A 26 2.17 12.93 -1.07
N TRP A 27 1.21 12.60 -0.20
CA TRP A 27 0.11 11.67 -0.55
C TRP A 27 -0.78 12.15 -1.71
N LEU A 28 -0.92 13.46 -1.89
CA LEU A 28 -1.79 14.02 -2.94
C LEU A 28 -1.09 14.21 -4.28
N ASN A 29 0.25 14.25 -4.31
CA ASN A 29 1.01 14.65 -5.50
C ASN A 29 2.12 13.65 -5.90
N GLU A 30 2.35 12.61 -5.09
CA GLU A 30 3.46 11.68 -5.26
C GLU A 30 3.02 10.25 -4.92
N PRO A 31 3.69 9.23 -5.51
CA PRO A 31 4.75 9.35 -6.50
C PRO A 31 4.19 9.60 -7.92
N ASN A 32 4.94 10.31 -8.76
CA ASN A 32 4.62 10.48 -10.19
C ASN A 32 5.38 9.44 -10.98
N ILE A 33 4.82 8.24 -11.09
CA ILE A 33 5.42 7.10 -11.81
C ILE A 33 4.69 6.95 -13.13
N GLU A 34 5.42 7.01 -14.24
CA GLU A 34 4.80 6.78 -15.55
C GLU A 34 4.43 5.31 -15.73
N LYS A 35 3.33 5.03 -16.45
CA LYS A 35 2.85 3.66 -16.69
C LYS A 35 3.90 2.81 -17.39
N GLU A 36 4.68 3.42 -18.27
CA GLU A 36 5.80 2.80 -18.99
C GLU A 36 6.92 2.35 -18.05
N GLU A 37 6.97 2.85 -16.81
CA GLU A 37 7.90 2.37 -15.79
C GLU A 37 7.38 1.14 -15.08
N LEU A 38 6.10 1.15 -14.73
CA LEU A 38 5.43 0.01 -14.11
C LEU A 38 5.41 -1.21 -15.05
N SER A 39 5.26 -0.99 -16.36
CA SER A 39 5.25 -2.08 -17.34
C SER A 39 6.61 -2.79 -17.51
N ARG A 40 7.70 -2.20 -17.01
CA ARG A 40 9.03 -2.83 -16.98
C ARG A 40 9.16 -3.89 -15.89
N ILE A 41 8.21 -3.98 -14.97
CA ILE A 41 8.21 -5.02 -13.93
C ILE A 41 7.90 -6.38 -14.58
N THR A 42 8.91 -7.25 -14.64
CA THR A 42 8.78 -8.60 -15.19
C THR A 42 8.56 -9.68 -14.14
N ALA A 43 8.89 -9.40 -12.88
CA ALA A 43 8.67 -10.33 -11.77
C ALA A 43 7.18 -10.59 -11.54
N LEU A 44 6.84 -11.80 -11.08
CA LEU A 44 5.49 -12.04 -10.57
C LEU A 44 5.21 -11.03 -9.46
N THR A 45 4.00 -10.44 -9.48
CA THR A 45 3.64 -9.38 -8.55
C THR A 45 2.27 -9.65 -7.94
N LEU A 46 2.16 -9.56 -6.62
CA LEU A 46 0.87 -9.52 -5.93
C LEU A 46 0.53 -8.07 -5.58
N VAL A 47 -0.54 -7.54 -6.16
CA VAL A 47 -1.15 -6.27 -5.77
C VAL A 47 -2.25 -6.59 -4.77
N MET A 48 -2.00 -6.33 -3.49
CA MET A 48 -2.96 -6.61 -2.41
C MET A 48 -3.44 -5.32 -1.75
N THR A 49 -4.75 -5.13 -1.66
CA THR A 49 -5.39 -3.94 -1.07
C THR A 49 -6.56 -4.34 -0.16
N ALA A 50 -7.05 -3.39 0.63
CA ALA A 50 -8.31 -3.53 1.34
C ALA A 50 -9.48 -2.88 0.58
N ASP A 51 -10.72 -3.28 0.87
CA ASP A 51 -11.94 -2.70 0.28
C ASP A 51 -12.34 -1.35 0.88
N ARG A 52 -11.81 -0.99 2.06
CA ARG A 52 -11.97 0.32 2.71
C ARG A 52 -10.61 0.98 2.95
N ASP A 53 -9.69 0.81 2.01
CA ASP A 53 -8.39 1.48 2.03
C ASP A 53 -8.54 3.00 1.82
N GLY A 54 -7.54 3.77 2.27
CA GLY A 54 -7.41 5.19 1.94
C GLY A 54 -6.86 5.43 0.53
N VAL A 55 -6.26 4.42 -0.09
CA VAL A 55 -5.84 4.44 -1.50
C VAL A 55 -7.04 4.18 -2.41
N SER A 56 -7.20 4.98 -3.47
CA SER A 56 -8.30 4.81 -4.43
C SER A 56 -8.22 3.44 -5.14
N ALA A 57 -9.37 2.83 -5.39
CA ALA A 57 -9.43 1.56 -6.13
C ALA A 57 -8.85 1.69 -7.55
N GLU A 58 -9.02 2.86 -8.18
CA GLU A 58 -8.51 3.17 -9.52
C GLU A 58 -6.99 3.04 -9.60
N HIS A 59 -6.28 3.59 -8.60
CA HIS A 59 -4.83 3.50 -8.51
C HIS A 59 -4.34 2.05 -8.34
N THR A 60 -5.03 1.27 -7.49
CA THR A 60 -4.73 -0.17 -7.34
C THR A 60 -4.97 -0.94 -8.64
N LEU A 61 -6.07 -0.64 -9.34
CA LEU A 61 -6.39 -1.25 -10.63
C LEU A 61 -5.40 -0.86 -11.72
N GLU A 62 -4.85 0.36 -11.68
CA GLU A 62 -3.82 0.81 -12.59
C GLU A 62 -2.53 -0.01 -12.44
N LEU A 63 -2.07 -0.24 -11.20
CA LEU A 63 -0.92 -1.11 -10.92
C LEU A 63 -1.16 -2.52 -11.47
N PHE A 64 -2.30 -3.12 -11.13
CA PHE A 64 -2.66 -4.46 -11.57
C PHE A 64 -2.75 -4.57 -13.10
N ARG A 65 -3.32 -3.59 -13.78
CA ARG A 65 -3.46 -3.62 -15.25
C ARG A 65 -2.15 -3.35 -15.98
N THR A 66 -1.26 -2.56 -15.38
CA THR A 66 -0.01 -2.13 -16.02
C THR A 66 1.10 -3.16 -15.84
N ILE A 67 1.18 -3.80 -14.67
CA ILE A 67 2.17 -4.85 -14.39
C ILE A 67 1.68 -6.16 -15.01
N LYS A 68 2.33 -6.58 -16.11
CA LYS A 68 1.90 -7.71 -16.94
C LYS A 68 1.71 -9.02 -16.17
N ASN A 69 2.60 -9.32 -15.23
CA ASN A 69 2.62 -10.57 -14.48
C ASN A 69 2.04 -10.41 -13.06
N SER A 70 1.01 -9.57 -12.92
CA SER A 70 0.42 -9.28 -11.62
C SER A 70 -0.88 -10.05 -11.33
N GLN A 71 -1.17 -10.22 -10.05
CA GLN A 71 -2.44 -10.71 -9.51
C GLN A 71 -3.01 -9.66 -8.56
N LEU A 72 -4.34 -9.48 -8.57
CA LEU A 72 -5.04 -8.57 -7.66
C LEU A 72 -5.71 -9.37 -6.54
N CYS A 73 -5.49 -8.96 -5.30
CA CYS A 73 -6.18 -9.47 -4.13
C CYS A 73 -6.82 -8.31 -3.34
N VAL A 74 -8.14 -8.32 -3.21
CA VAL A 74 -8.87 -7.35 -2.38
C VAL A 74 -9.35 -8.05 -1.12
N ILE A 75 -8.91 -7.58 0.04
CA ILE A 75 -9.31 -8.12 1.34
C ILE A 75 -10.61 -7.44 1.80
N PRO A 76 -11.71 -8.20 1.96
CA PRO A 76 -13.01 -7.63 2.30
C PRO A 76 -13.13 -7.27 3.78
N GLY A 77 -13.84 -6.18 4.05
CA GLY A 77 -14.08 -5.64 5.39
C GLY A 77 -12.79 -5.29 6.13
N ALA A 78 -11.82 -4.73 5.42
CA ALA A 78 -10.53 -4.31 5.97
C ALA A 78 -10.24 -2.86 5.56
N THR A 79 -9.33 -2.22 6.28
CA THR A 79 -8.84 -0.88 6.03
C THR A 79 -7.38 -0.92 5.60
N HIS A 80 -6.73 0.24 5.56
CA HIS A 80 -5.28 0.37 5.39
C HIS A 80 -4.46 -0.52 6.35
N PHE A 81 -5.05 -0.95 7.48
CA PHE A 81 -4.41 -1.81 8.47
C PHE A 81 -4.66 -3.33 8.25
N LEU A 82 -5.06 -3.74 7.04
CA LEU A 82 -5.45 -5.12 6.67
C LEU A 82 -4.54 -6.24 7.20
N LEU A 83 -3.23 -6.02 7.28
CA LEU A 83 -2.27 -7.00 7.80
C LEU A 83 -2.55 -7.35 9.27
N SER A 84 -2.88 -6.33 10.07
CA SER A 84 -3.24 -6.50 11.49
C SER A 84 -4.70 -6.90 11.69
N GLU A 85 -5.61 -6.40 10.85
CA GLU A 85 -7.04 -6.65 10.98
C GLU A 85 -7.43 -8.05 10.49
N LYS A 86 -6.78 -8.53 9.43
CA LYS A 86 -7.09 -9.79 8.73
C LYS A 86 -5.81 -10.62 8.49
N PRO A 87 -5.01 -10.95 9.52
CA PRO A 87 -3.71 -11.60 9.36
C PRO A 87 -3.80 -12.96 8.67
N LYS A 88 -4.86 -13.73 8.94
CA LYS A 88 -5.08 -15.04 8.29
C LYS A 88 -5.34 -14.91 6.80
N ALA A 89 -6.19 -13.97 6.38
CA ALA A 89 -6.53 -13.78 4.98
C ALA A 89 -5.35 -13.24 4.18
N THR A 90 -4.67 -12.23 4.72
CA THR A 90 -3.49 -11.62 4.09
C THR A 90 -2.32 -12.59 3.99
N THR A 91 -1.99 -13.29 5.08
CA THR A 91 -0.92 -14.31 5.06
C THR A 91 -1.27 -15.46 4.12
N GLY A 92 -2.53 -15.89 4.09
CA GLY A 92 -2.99 -16.91 3.14
C GLY A 92 -2.76 -16.52 1.69
N ALA A 93 -3.17 -15.31 1.30
CA ALA A 93 -2.95 -14.78 -0.05
C ALA A 93 -1.47 -14.66 -0.41
N ILE A 94 -0.63 -14.19 0.52
CA ILE A 94 0.82 -14.09 0.33
C ILE A 94 1.43 -15.49 0.13
N LEU A 95 1.10 -16.46 0.98
CA LEU A 95 1.63 -17.82 0.87
C LEU A 95 1.16 -18.51 -0.41
N GLU A 96 -0.11 -18.34 -0.80
CA GLU A 96 -0.61 -18.87 -2.07
C GLU A 96 0.17 -18.29 -3.24
N PHE A 97 0.40 -16.98 -3.26
CA PHE A 97 1.19 -16.31 -4.29
C PHE A 97 2.63 -16.85 -4.36
N LEU A 98 3.33 -16.92 -3.22
CA LEU A 98 4.73 -17.34 -3.16
C LEU A 98 4.92 -18.83 -3.49
N LEU A 99 4.01 -19.71 -3.06
CA LEU A 99 4.14 -21.16 -3.26
C LEU A 99 3.71 -21.61 -4.65
N LYS A 100 2.92 -20.79 -5.36
CA LYS A 100 2.51 -21.07 -6.74
C LYS A 100 3.62 -20.72 -7.73
N ASP A 101 4.43 -19.71 -7.44
CA ASP A 101 5.59 -19.30 -8.26
C ASP A 101 6.71 -20.36 -8.24
N GLN A 102 6.91 -21.05 -7.10
CA GLN A 102 7.91 -22.12 -6.99
C GLN A 102 7.61 -23.38 -7.81
N LYS A 103 6.44 -23.46 -8.45
CA LYS A 103 6.02 -24.60 -9.28
C LYS A 103 6.09 -24.31 -10.78
N GLY A 104 6.64 -23.16 -11.17
CA GLY A 104 6.92 -22.76 -12.56
C GLY A 104 8.29 -23.20 -13.04
#